data_AF-R0KV64-F1
#
_entry.id   AF-R0KV64-F1
#
_cell.length_a   1.000
_cell.length_b   1.000
_cell.length_c   1.000
_cell.angle_alpha   90.00
_cell.angle_beta   90.00
_cell.angle_gamma   90.00
#
_symmetry.space_group_name_H-M   'P 1'
#
loop_
_entity.id
_entity.type
_entity.pdbx_description
1 polymer ?
#
loop_
_entity_poly.entity_id
_entity_poly.type
_entity_poly.pdbx_seq_one_letter_code
_entity_poly.pdbx_strand_id
1 'polypeptide(L)'
;MLLRKTIAGAYLFLMNICATNPLGDLQFIKKDGSCYLVLPFNIKEDDISGCELAIKKTVGDFNFNFLHPIDYDIDHNRIIFNLDKVRKSKLSEYMIHVHASDKKVFKSATFVWKRRKGNFAPI
;
A
#
# COMPACT_ATOMS: atom_id res chain seq x y z
N MET A 1 -1.88 -39.88 24.94
CA MET A 1 -1.33 -38.51 25.03
C MET A 1 -0.72 -37.96 23.73
N LEU A 2 -0.96 -38.58 22.56
CA LEU A 2 -0.48 -38.11 21.25
C LEU A 2 -1.50 -37.28 20.46
N LEU A 3 -2.81 -37.52 20.64
CA LEU A 3 -3.87 -36.85 19.86
C LEU A 3 -3.95 -35.32 20.08
N ARG A 4 -3.64 -34.84 21.29
CA ARG A 4 -3.72 -33.39 21.62
C ARG A 4 -2.64 -32.54 20.95
N LYS A 5 -1.49 -33.13 20.59
CA LYS A 5 -0.38 -32.36 19.96
C LYS A 5 -0.63 -32.11 18.47
N THR A 6 -1.31 -33.03 17.79
CA THR A 6 -1.59 -32.91 16.34
C THR A 6 -2.59 -31.79 16.03
N ILE A 7 -3.56 -31.57 16.92
CA ILE A 7 -4.59 -30.52 16.75
C ILE A 7 -3.97 -29.12 16.89
N ALA A 8 -3.05 -28.93 17.85
CA ALA A 8 -2.35 -27.65 18.03
C ALA A 8 -1.46 -27.29 16.82
N GLY A 9 -0.82 -28.29 16.20
CA GLY A 9 -0.03 -28.09 14.98
C GLY A 9 -0.86 -27.67 13.77
N ALA A 10 -2.03 -28.27 13.56
CA ALA A 10 -2.94 -27.88 12.48
C ALA A 10 -3.50 -26.46 12.68
N TYR A 11 -3.78 -26.06 13.93
CA TYR A 11 -4.19 -24.69 14.26
C TYR A 11 -3.09 -23.66 13.96
N LEU A 12 -1.81 -23.97 14.24
CA LEU A 12 -0.69 -23.07 13.91
C LEU A 12 -0.46 -22.91 12.40
N PHE A 13 -0.69 -23.97 11.61
CA PHE A 13 -0.64 -23.88 10.15
C PHE A 13 -1.84 -23.11 9.57
N LEU A 14 -3.05 -23.32 10.10
CA LEU A 14 -4.26 -22.58 9.68
C LEU A 14 -4.18 -21.08 10.03
N MET A 15 -3.60 -20.72 11.18
CA MET A 15 -3.37 -19.31 11.52
C MET A 15 -2.35 -18.61 10.60
N ASN A 16 -1.41 -19.36 10.00
CA ASN A 16 -0.46 -18.80 9.03
C ASN A 16 -1.07 -18.61 7.63
N ILE A 17 -2.11 -19.37 7.28
CA ILE A 17 -2.78 -19.24 5.96
C ILE A 17 -3.71 -18.01 5.91
N CYS A 18 -4.13 -17.48 7.07
CA CYS A 18 -5.06 -16.34 7.15
C CYS A 18 -4.42 -14.98 7.45
N ALA A 19 -3.09 -14.86 7.43
CA ALA A 19 -2.45 -13.55 7.45
C ALA A 19 -2.35 -13.01 6.01
N THR A 20 -3.48 -12.89 5.32
CA THR A 20 -3.52 -12.21 4.02
C THR A 20 -3.12 -10.76 4.27
N ASN A 21 -2.04 -10.30 3.63
CA ASN A 21 -1.64 -8.90 3.75
C ASN A 21 -2.85 -8.03 3.30
N PRO A 22 -3.37 -7.14 4.17
CA PRO A 22 -4.53 -6.31 3.85
C PRO A 22 -4.29 -5.42 2.63
N LEU A 23 -3.02 -5.16 2.30
CA LEU A 23 -2.59 -4.48 1.10
C LEU A 23 -1.78 -5.43 0.22
N GLY A 24 -2.06 -5.41 -1.08
CA GLY A 24 -1.29 -6.16 -2.08
C GLY A 24 -0.04 -5.43 -2.55
N ASP A 25 0.65 -6.03 -3.52
CA ASP A 25 1.85 -5.45 -4.11
C ASP A 25 1.52 -4.22 -4.96
N LEU A 26 2.36 -3.19 -4.82
CA LEU A 26 2.23 -1.95 -5.59
C LEU A 26 2.50 -2.20 -7.07
N GLN A 27 1.60 -1.69 -7.91
CA GLN A 27 1.73 -1.77 -9.36
C GLN A 27 1.84 -0.37 -9.96
N PHE A 28 2.63 -0.24 -11.02
CA PHE A 28 2.85 1.03 -11.70
C PHE A 28 2.40 0.95 -13.14
N ILE A 29 1.57 1.89 -13.55
CA ILE A 29 1.01 1.95 -14.90
C ILE A 29 1.34 3.31 -15.49
N LYS A 30 1.87 3.30 -16.72
CA LYS A 30 2.02 4.50 -17.53
C LYS A 30 1.00 4.45 -18.65
N LYS A 31 0.09 5.42 -18.69
CA LYS A 31 -0.98 5.50 -19.68
C LYS A 31 -1.14 6.96 -20.12
N ASP A 32 -1.23 7.19 -21.42
CA ASP A 32 -1.46 8.53 -22.01
C ASP A 32 -0.47 9.62 -21.54
N GLY A 33 0.77 9.23 -21.26
CA GLY A 33 1.83 10.15 -20.77
C GLY A 33 1.78 10.43 -19.26
N SER A 34 0.72 10.00 -18.57
CA SER A 34 0.54 10.08 -17.12
C SER A 34 1.04 8.82 -16.41
N CYS A 35 1.44 8.98 -15.15
CA CYS A 35 1.96 7.89 -14.32
C CYS A 35 1.02 7.63 -13.14
N TYR A 36 0.60 6.38 -13.03
CA TYR A 36 -0.36 5.91 -12.04
C TYR A 36 0.27 4.86 -11.14
N LEU A 37 -0.12 4.90 -9.87
CA LEU A 37 0.18 3.88 -8.89
C LEU A 37 -1.12 3.18 -8.52
N VAL A 38 -1.11 1.86 -8.59
CA VAL A 38 -2.25 1.00 -8.27
C VAL A 38 -1.90 0.20 -7.03
N LEU A 39 -2.73 0.30 -6.01
CA LEU A 39 -2.61 -0.42 -4.74
C LEU A 39 -3.79 -1.37 -4.59
N PRO A 40 -3.60 -2.68 -4.84
CA PRO A 40 -4.60 -3.68 -4.51
C PRO A 40 -4.83 -3.73 -2.99
N PHE A 41 -6.05 -4.02 -2.57
CA PHE A 41 -6.40 -4.22 -1.17
C PHE A 41 -7.30 -5.45 -0.99
N ASN A 42 -7.23 -6.07 0.19
CA ASN A 42 -8.04 -7.23 0.57
C ASN A 42 -8.90 -6.95 1.81
N ILE A 43 -9.10 -5.67 2.11
CA ILE A 43 -9.96 -5.17 3.18
C ILE A 43 -11.36 -4.94 2.58
N LYS A 44 -12.42 -5.07 3.38
CA LYS A 44 -13.74 -4.62 2.92
C LYS A 44 -13.69 -3.12 2.63
N GLU A 45 -14.23 -2.72 1.50
CA GLU A 45 -14.18 -1.33 1.02
C GLU A 45 -14.83 -0.35 2.01
N ASP A 46 -15.99 -0.72 2.58
CA ASP A 46 -16.72 0.07 3.60
C ASP A 46 -15.85 0.40 4.83
N ASP A 47 -14.76 -0.34 5.02
CA ASP A 47 -13.81 -0.13 6.09
C ASP A 47 -12.68 0.83 5.70
N ILE A 48 -12.66 1.45 4.51
CA ILE A 48 -11.63 2.44 4.12
C ILE A 48 -12.14 3.86 4.35
N SER A 49 -11.48 4.60 5.24
CA SER A 49 -11.82 5.99 5.59
C SER A 49 -10.95 7.04 4.89
N GLY A 50 -9.79 6.66 4.35
CA GLY A 50 -8.93 7.56 3.59
C GLY A 50 -7.58 6.98 3.20
N CYS A 51 -6.83 7.71 2.38
CA CYS A 51 -5.48 7.33 1.98
C CYS A 51 -4.54 8.55 2.00
N GLU A 52 -3.28 8.32 2.37
CA GLU A 52 -2.25 9.35 2.46
C GLU A 52 -0.92 8.86 1.88
N LEU A 53 -0.16 9.76 1.26
CA LEU A 53 1.20 9.48 0.81
C LEU A 53 2.21 9.98 1.85
N ALA A 54 2.84 9.05 2.54
CA ALA A 54 3.96 9.34 3.43
C ALA A 54 5.25 9.49 2.62
N ILE A 55 6.01 10.56 2.87
CA ILE A 55 7.30 10.85 2.23
C ILE A 55 8.40 10.79 3.29
N LYS A 56 9.36 9.88 3.13
CA LYS A 56 10.50 9.77 4.04
C LYS A 56 11.42 10.97 3.88
N LYS A 57 11.79 11.61 5.00
CA LYS A 57 12.82 12.66 5.03
C LYS A 57 14.21 12.05 4.98
N THR A 58 15.18 12.83 4.51
CA THR A 58 16.61 12.49 4.55
C THR A 58 17.13 12.32 5.98
N VAL A 59 16.55 13.03 6.94
CA VAL A 59 16.83 12.93 8.38
C VAL A 59 15.52 13.14 9.15
N GLY A 60 15.17 12.23 10.06
CA GLY A 60 13.96 12.32 10.92
C GLY A 60 12.68 11.69 10.34
N ASP A 61 11.53 12.02 10.95
CA ASP A 61 10.21 11.42 10.67
C ASP A 61 9.66 11.73 9.26
N PHE A 62 8.76 10.86 8.79
CA PHE A 62 8.04 11.03 7.53
C PHE A 62 7.27 12.36 7.49
N ASN A 63 7.36 13.09 6.38
CA ASN A 63 6.45 14.19 6.08
C ASN A 63 5.23 13.63 5.34
N PHE A 64 4.04 13.99 5.79
CA PHE A 64 2.79 13.62 5.15
C PHE A 64 2.43 14.69 4.13
N ASN A 65 2.44 14.33 2.85
CA ASN A 65 1.84 15.15 1.81
C ASN A 65 0.53 14.48 1.40
N PHE A 66 -0.55 15.24 1.41
CA PHE A 66 -1.83 14.72 0.99
C PHE A 66 -1.77 14.34 -0.49
N LEU A 67 -1.91 13.05 -0.79
CA LEU A 67 -2.16 12.54 -2.13
C LEU A 67 -3.49 11.82 -2.08
N HIS A 68 -4.53 12.49 -2.56
CA HIS A 68 -5.82 11.82 -2.73
C HIS A 68 -5.71 10.81 -3.87
N PRO A 69 -6.27 9.61 -3.70
CA PRO A 69 -6.51 8.72 -4.83
C PRO A 69 -7.42 9.42 -5.84
N ILE A 70 -7.21 9.12 -7.11
CA ILE A 70 -8.08 9.58 -8.19
C ILE A 70 -9.34 8.73 -8.23
N ASP A 71 -9.20 7.46 -7.88
CA ASP A 71 -10.23 6.46 -8.04
C ASP A 71 -10.06 5.31 -7.03
N TYR A 72 -11.20 4.77 -6.62
CA TYR A 72 -11.34 3.53 -5.87
C TYR A 72 -12.07 2.57 -6.79
N ASP A 73 -11.33 1.69 -7.45
CA ASP A 73 -11.90 0.68 -8.33
C ASP A 73 -12.26 -0.55 -7.50
N ILE A 74 -13.50 -0.51 -7.02
CA ILE A 74 -14.12 -1.47 -6.12
C ILE A 74 -14.22 -2.84 -6.77
N ASP A 75 -14.60 -2.88 -8.05
CA ASP A 75 -14.80 -4.12 -8.81
C ASP A 75 -13.52 -4.97 -8.85
N HIS A 76 -12.36 -4.31 -8.79
CA HIS A 76 -11.05 -4.94 -8.81
C HIS A 76 -10.29 -4.83 -7.49
N ASN A 77 -10.93 -4.34 -6.42
CA ASN A 77 -10.33 -4.06 -5.11
C ASN A 77 -8.98 -3.33 -5.20
N ARG A 78 -8.94 -2.20 -5.90
CA ARG A 78 -7.70 -1.44 -6.10
C ARG A 78 -7.90 0.07 -5.96
N ILE A 79 -6.91 0.73 -5.40
CA ILE A 79 -6.87 2.19 -5.23
C ILE A 79 -5.89 2.76 -6.26
N ILE A 80 -6.31 3.78 -7.01
CA ILE A 80 -5.52 4.36 -8.10
C ILE A 80 -5.10 5.79 -7.73
N PHE A 81 -3.80 6.05 -7.80
CA PHE A 81 -3.20 7.35 -7.47
C PHE A 81 -2.53 7.99 -8.69
N ASN A 82 -2.71 9.29 -8.89
CA ASN A 82 -1.97 10.04 -9.92
C ASN A 82 -0.64 10.54 -9.35
N LEU A 83 0.47 10.12 -9.93
CA LEU A 83 1.79 10.54 -9.47
C LEU A 83 2.33 11.80 -10.18
N ASP A 84 1.62 12.34 -11.16
CA ASP A 84 2.08 13.49 -11.95
C ASP A 84 2.25 14.76 -11.09
N LYS A 85 1.38 14.91 -10.07
CA LYS A 85 1.40 16.04 -9.13
C LYS A 85 2.39 15.85 -7.97
N VAL A 86 2.95 14.65 -7.80
CA VAL A 86 3.95 14.39 -6.75
C VAL A 86 5.24 15.15 -7.11
N ARG A 87 5.44 16.31 -6.48
CA ARG A 87 6.60 17.18 -6.73
C ARG A 87 7.87 16.49 -6.23
N LYS A 88 8.92 16.58 -7.06
CA LYS A 88 10.25 16.08 -6.75
C LYS A 88 10.82 16.73 -5.48
N SER A 89 10.94 15.97 -4.41
CA SER A 89 12.12 16.07 -3.56
C SER A 89 13.16 15.07 -4.08
N LYS A 90 14.44 15.46 -4.09
CA LYS A 90 15.54 14.57 -4.48
C LYS A 90 15.47 13.30 -3.61
N LEU A 91 15.44 12.12 -4.26
CA LEU A 91 15.56 10.79 -3.63
C LEU A 91 14.68 10.59 -2.39
N SER A 92 13.39 10.92 -2.48
CA SER A 92 12.47 10.52 -1.42
C SER A 92 11.95 9.10 -1.63
N GLU A 93 11.94 8.36 -0.54
CA GLU A 93 11.17 7.13 -0.40
C GLU A 93 9.74 7.50 -0.03
N TYR A 94 8.79 6.75 -0.55
CA TYR A 94 7.37 6.98 -0.38
C TYR A 94 6.70 5.71 0.12
N MET A 95 5.59 5.87 0.81
CA MET A 95 4.74 4.78 1.28
C MET A 95 3.29 5.26 1.28
N ILE A 96 2.35 4.41 0.92
CA ILE A 96 0.92 4.71 1.05
C ILE A 96 0.44 4.22 2.41
N HIS A 97 -0.26 5.09 3.12
CA HIS A 97 -1.07 4.75 4.28
C HIS A 97 -2.53 4.65 3.86
N VAL A 98 -3.16 3.52 4.14
CA VAL A 98 -4.61 3.33 4.00
C VAL A 98 -5.19 3.33 5.41
N HIS A 99 -6.05 4.30 5.69
CA HIS A 99 -6.75 4.45 6.95
C HIS A 99 -8.06 3.71 6.89
N ALA A 100 -8.31 2.87 7.88
CA ALA A 100 -9.57 2.17 8.02
C ALA A 100 -10.57 2.92 8.91
N SER A 101 -11.85 2.63 8.75
CA SER A 101 -12.95 3.17 9.57
C SER A 101 -12.80 2.84 11.06
N ASP A 102 -12.12 1.72 11.37
CA ASP A 102 -11.75 1.31 12.74
C ASP A 102 -10.49 2.01 13.29
N LYS A 103 -9.97 3.01 12.57
CA LYS A 103 -8.74 3.77 12.87
C LYS A 103 -7.44 2.97 12.75
N LYS A 104 -7.47 1.74 12.22
CA LYS A 104 -6.23 1.04 11.85
C LYS A 104 -5.59 1.70 10.63
N VAL A 105 -4.26 1.66 10.58
CA VAL A 105 -3.48 2.18 9.46
C VAL A 105 -2.71 1.03 8.83
N PHE A 106 -3.01 0.75 7.57
CA PHE A 106 -2.30 -0.21 6.76
C PHE A 106 -1.26 0.50 5.89
N LYS A 107 -0.08 -0.09 5.78
CA LYS A 107 1.08 0.54 5.14
C LYS A 107 1.52 -0.30 3.95
N SER A 108 1.67 0.32 2.79
CA SER A 108 2.23 -0.35 1.62
C SER A 108 3.73 -0.61 1.80
N ALA A 109 4.31 -1.39 0.88
CA ALA A 109 5.76 -1.40 0.71
C ALA A 109 6.28 0.02 0.37
N THR A 110 7.53 0.28 0.74
CA THR A 110 8.22 1.52 0.43
C THR A 110 8.66 1.53 -1.04
N PHE A 111 8.53 2.68 -1.71
CA PHE A 111 8.88 2.82 -3.11
C PHE A 111 9.60 4.14 -3.40
N VAL A 112 10.37 4.18 -4.48
CA VAL A 112 11.02 5.42 -4.95
C VAL A 112 10.38 5.88 -6.26
N TRP A 113 9.83 7.09 -6.27
CA TRP A 113 9.28 7.70 -7.48
C TRP A 113 10.24 8.71 -8.13
N LYS A 114 10.56 8.50 -9.41
CA LYS A 114 11.37 9.42 -10.23
C LYS A 114 10.65 9.79 -11.53
N ARG A 115 9.86 10.87 -11.51
CA ARG A 115 9.09 11.39 -12.67
C ARG A 115 9.88 11.48 -13.99
N ARG A 116 11.18 11.83 -13.96
CA ARG A 116 12.01 11.97 -15.19
C ARG A 116 12.50 10.64 -15.77
N LYS A 117 12.66 9.59 -14.95
CA LYS A 117 13.22 8.32 -15.41
C LYS A 117 12.14 7.29 -15.72
N GLY A 118 10.89 7.51 -15.29
CA GLY A 118 9.82 6.50 -15.40
C GLY A 118 10.10 5.20 -14.64
N ASN A 119 11.25 5.10 -13.97
CA ASN A 119 11.68 3.90 -13.27
C ASN A 119 11.26 3.97 -11.81
N PHE A 120 10.49 2.96 -11.43
CA PHE A 120 10.27 2.54 -10.07
C PHE A 120 11.26 1.45 -9.70
N ALA A 121 11.77 1.52 -8.48
CA ALA A 121 12.40 0.39 -7.82
C ALA A 121 11.66 0.20 -6.49
N PRO A 122 11.00 -0.95 -6.26
CA PRO A 122 10.68 -1.35 -4.88
C PRO A 122 12.01 -1.46 -4.11
N ILE A 123 11.99 -1.05 -2.84
CA ILE A 123 13.15 -1.19 -1.94
C ILE A 123 13.00 -2.48 -1.16
#